data_AF-A0A941S1K5-F1
#
_entry.id   AF-A0A941S1K5-F1
#
_cell.length_a   1.000
_cell.length_b   1.000
_cell.length_c   1.000
_cell.angle_alpha   90.00
_cell.angle_beta   90.00
_cell.angle_gamma   90.00
#
_symmetry.space_group_name_H-M   'P 1'
#
loop_
_entity.id
_entity.type
_entity.pdbx_description
1 polymer ?
#
loop_
_entity_poly.entity_id
_entity_poly.type
_entity_poly.pdbx_seq_one_letter_code
_entity_poly.pdbx_strand_id
1 'polypeptide(L)'
;MNTFNLPEDAAAFLRAGRQFEYDASRAEAGDVKLKRFKELSLEEVWIGTDMDGDPHFGEDGYYAVPAVSLTGECKAYAPDFILLWLPQEKLFGTWDCDHWVLKVFRGARWSDIVANPVAYLNAQWDFTDTLGSQFVPWPQYEFKTGRPF
;
A
#
# COMPACT_ATOMS: atom_id res chain seq x y z
N MET A 1 -0.83 -9.59 19.74
CA MET A 1 -0.60 -8.65 18.63
C MET A 1 0.56 -9.16 17.81
N ASN A 2 0.44 -9.14 16.48
CA ASN A 2 1.54 -9.53 15.60
C ASN A 2 2.53 -8.35 15.41
N THR A 3 3.77 -8.65 15.00
CA THR A 3 4.87 -7.68 14.88
C THR A 3 4.57 -6.48 13.98
N PHE A 4 3.64 -6.64 13.02
CA PHE A 4 3.29 -5.62 12.03
C PHE A 4 1.98 -4.90 12.34
N ASN A 5 1.36 -5.18 13.50
CA ASN A 5 0.06 -4.64 13.88
C ASN A 5 -1.06 -4.93 12.87
N LEU A 6 -0.92 -5.97 12.04
CA LEU A 6 -1.92 -6.36 11.06
C LEU A 6 -3.24 -6.76 11.76
N PRO A 7 -4.40 -6.57 11.11
CA PRO A 7 -5.64 -7.21 11.52
C PRO A 7 -5.45 -8.73 11.65
N GLU A 8 -6.06 -9.35 12.66
CA GLU A 8 -5.79 -10.77 12.95
C GLU A 8 -6.27 -11.69 11.83
N ASP A 9 -7.35 -11.33 11.14
CA ASP A 9 -7.84 -12.05 9.97
C ASP A 9 -6.85 -12.00 8.79
N ALA A 10 -6.26 -10.84 8.52
CA ALA A 10 -5.17 -10.70 7.54
C ALA A 10 -3.94 -11.52 7.94
N ALA A 11 -3.50 -11.39 9.20
CA ALA A 11 -2.34 -12.13 9.68
C ALA A 11 -2.55 -13.66 9.61
N ALA A 12 -3.73 -14.15 10.01
CA ALA A 12 -4.09 -15.56 9.92
C ALA A 12 -4.12 -16.04 8.46
N PHE A 13 -4.68 -15.25 7.55
CA PHE A 13 -4.72 -15.55 6.12
C PHE A 13 -3.31 -15.74 5.53
N LEU A 14 -2.40 -14.81 5.83
CA LEU A 14 -1.02 -14.86 5.35
C LEU A 14 -0.18 -15.95 6.03
N ARG A 15 -0.44 -16.27 7.31
CA ARG A 15 0.22 -17.40 8.01
C ARG A 15 -0.19 -18.75 7.43
N ALA A 16 -1.45 -18.87 7.04
CA ALA A 16 -1.96 -20.05 6.35
C ALA A 16 -1.46 -20.18 4.90
N GLY A 17 -0.72 -19.18 4.39
CA GLY A 17 -0.19 -19.17 3.03
C GLY A 17 -1.28 -19.05 1.96
N ARG A 18 -2.46 -18.52 2.33
CA ARG A 18 -3.57 -18.34 1.39
C ARG A 18 -3.24 -17.25 0.38
N GLN A 19 -3.85 -17.36 -0.79
CA GLN A 19 -3.73 -16.42 -1.91
C GLN A 19 -5.14 -15.92 -2.27
N PHE A 20 -5.22 -14.79 -2.96
CA PHE A 20 -6.49 -14.33 -3.49
C PHE A 20 -6.99 -15.25 -4.61
N GLU A 21 -8.30 -15.43 -4.69
CA GLU A 21 -8.98 -16.12 -5.79
C GLU A 21 -9.66 -15.08 -6.65
N TYR A 22 -9.15 -14.85 -7.86
CA TYR A 22 -9.67 -13.85 -8.78
C TYR A 22 -9.23 -14.13 -10.22
N ASP A 23 -9.85 -13.43 -11.16
CA ASP A 23 -9.46 -13.47 -12.57
C ASP A 23 -8.28 -12.51 -12.81
N ALA A 24 -7.08 -13.06 -12.96
CA ALA A 24 -5.85 -12.32 -13.19
C ALA A 24 -5.86 -11.46 -14.45
N SER A 25 -6.70 -11.78 -15.45
CA SER A 25 -6.81 -10.96 -16.68
C SER A 25 -7.48 -9.61 -16.43
N ARG A 26 -8.12 -9.44 -15.28
CA ARG A 26 -8.78 -8.19 -14.87
C ARG A 26 -7.89 -7.33 -13.98
N ALA A 27 -6.74 -7.85 -13.53
CA ALA A 27 -5.78 -7.08 -12.74
C ALA A 27 -4.69 -6.53 -13.67
N GLU A 28 -4.41 -5.24 -13.58
CA GLU A 28 -3.38 -4.56 -14.37
C GLU A 28 -2.01 -5.23 -14.15
N ALA A 29 -1.69 -5.56 -12.89
CA ALA A 29 -0.47 -6.28 -12.52
C ALA A 29 -0.45 -7.77 -12.88
N GLY A 30 -1.54 -8.31 -13.42
CA GLY A 30 -1.72 -9.71 -13.76
C GLY A 30 -1.88 -10.63 -12.54
N ASP A 31 -1.19 -11.78 -12.56
CA ASP A 31 -1.23 -12.75 -11.45
C ASP A 31 -0.34 -12.27 -10.30
N VAL A 32 -0.96 -11.72 -9.27
CA VAL A 32 -0.33 -11.16 -8.08
C VAL A 32 -0.35 -12.21 -6.98
N LYS A 33 0.81 -12.48 -6.39
CA LYS A 33 0.96 -13.34 -5.21
C LYS A 33 1.22 -12.51 -3.97
N LEU A 34 0.57 -12.90 -2.88
CA LEU A 34 0.80 -12.38 -1.54
C LEU A 34 2.05 -13.01 -0.93
N LYS A 35 2.83 -12.18 -0.22
CA LYS A 35 3.90 -12.63 0.68
C LYS A 35 3.29 -13.50 1.78
N ARG A 36 3.99 -14.56 2.19
CA ARG A 36 3.65 -15.28 3.42
C ARG A 36 3.95 -14.39 4.62
N PHE A 37 3.29 -14.65 5.75
CA PHE A 37 3.49 -13.83 6.96
C PHE A 37 4.96 -13.73 7.39
N LYS A 38 5.76 -14.78 7.19
CA LYS A 38 7.20 -14.81 7.53
C LYS A 38 8.11 -14.03 6.58
N GLU A 39 7.59 -13.66 5.40
CA GLU A 39 8.29 -12.89 4.36
C GLU A 39 7.99 -11.40 4.47
N LEU A 40 7.10 -11.00 5.39
CA LEU A 40 6.79 -9.61 5.65
C LEU A 40 7.98 -8.91 6.33
N SER A 41 8.22 -7.69 5.89
CA SER A 41 9.24 -6.76 6.40
C SER A 41 8.58 -5.40 6.61
N LEU A 42 9.06 -4.65 7.60
CA LEU A 42 8.75 -3.23 7.73
C LEU A 42 9.77 -2.44 6.92
N GLU A 43 9.28 -1.69 5.96
CA GLU A 43 10.06 -0.87 5.03
C GLU A 43 9.46 0.55 4.98
N GLU A 44 9.94 1.40 4.09
CA GLU A 44 9.41 2.76 3.90
C GLU A 44 8.86 2.92 2.48
N VAL A 45 7.77 3.66 2.37
CA VAL A 45 7.31 4.25 1.11
C VAL A 45 7.48 5.76 1.18
N TRP A 46 7.68 6.39 0.02
CA TRP A 46 7.97 7.82 -0.05
C TRP A 46 6.85 8.60 -0.71
N ILE A 47 6.51 9.74 -0.13
CA ILE A 47 5.50 10.65 -0.66
C ILE A 47 6.17 11.96 -1.05
N GLY A 48 6.00 12.39 -2.30
CA GLY A 48 6.51 13.68 -2.78
C GLY A 48 5.72 14.87 -2.24
N THR A 49 6.11 16.07 -2.68
CA THR A 49 5.56 17.37 -2.21
C THR A 49 4.58 18.01 -3.20
N ASP A 50 4.01 17.24 -4.13
CA ASP A 50 3.16 17.76 -5.20
C ASP A 50 1.67 17.83 -4.81
N MET A 51 1.32 17.60 -3.55
CA MET A 51 -0.08 17.60 -3.10
C MET A 51 -0.50 19.00 -2.61
N ASP A 52 -1.67 19.47 -3.08
CA ASP A 52 -2.26 20.72 -2.62
C ASP A 52 -2.40 20.77 -1.08
N GLY A 53 -1.89 21.85 -0.48
CA GLY A 53 -1.92 22.05 0.97
C GLY A 53 -0.72 21.45 1.73
N ASP A 54 0.24 20.87 1.02
CA ASP A 54 1.55 20.51 1.58
C ASP A 54 2.29 21.77 2.05
N PRO A 55 2.74 21.84 3.32
CA PRO A 55 3.59 22.94 3.81
C PRO A 55 4.90 23.12 3.03
N HIS A 56 5.39 22.07 2.39
CA HIS A 56 6.60 22.01 1.57
C HIS A 56 6.30 21.88 0.08
N PHE A 57 5.11 22.33 -0.37
CA PHE A 57 4.67 22.19 -1.75
C PHE A 57 5.72 22.67 -2.76
N GLY A 58 6.12 21.77 -3.67
CA GLY A 58 7.10 22.04 -4.73
C GLY A 58 8.56 22.11 -4.27
N GLU A 59 8.85 21.86 -2.99
CA GLU A 59 10.23 21.68 -2.51
C GLU A 59 10.79 20.31 -2.90
N ASP A 60 12.08 20.22 -3.21
CA ASP A 60 12.75 18.95 -3.50
C ASP A 60 12.93 18.14 -2.21
N GLY A 61 12.04 17.18 -2.00
CA GLY A 61 12.03 16.34 -0.82
C GLY A 61 10.89 15.34 -0.79
N TYR A 62 10.73 14.68 0.36
CA TYR A 62 9.74 13.63 0.54
C TYR A 62 9.38 13.41 2.02
N TYR A 63 8.29 12.70 2.24
CA TYR A 63 7.92 12.09 3.51
C TYR A 63 8.16 10.59 3.45
N ALA A 64 8.83 10.03 4.46
CA ALA A 64 9.04 8.58 4.58
C ALA A 64 8.00 7.98 5.54
N VAL A 65 7.18 7.05 5.03
CA VAL A 65 6.09 6.42 5.78
C VAL A 65 6.39 4.92 5.96
N PRO A 66 6.46 4.40 7.19
CA PRO A 66 6.64 2.97 7.43
C PRO A 66 5.46 2.16 6.88
N ALA A 67 5.77 1.15 6.07
CA ALA A 67 4.79 0.31 5.42
C ALA A 67 5.25 -1.16 5.36
N VAL A 68 4.29 -2.06 5.24
CA VAL A 68 4.52 -3.48 5.02
C VAL A 68 3.89 -3.85 3.68
N SER A 69 4.73 -4.20 2.71
CA SER A 69 4.25 -4.76 1.44
C SER A 69 3.60 -6.13 1.68
N LEU A 70 2.36 -6.31 1.23
CA LEU A 70 1.65 -7.58 1.33
C LEU A 70 1.79 -8.43 0.06
N THR A 71 2.15 -7.81 -1.05
CA THR A 71 2.37 -8.43 -2.36
C THR A 71 3.85 -8.74 -2.56
N GLY A 72 4.13 -9.89 -3.16
CA GLY A 72 5.50 -10.43 -3.30
C GLY A 72 5.90 -10.81 -4.72
N GLU A 73 4.93 -11.12 -5.59
CA GLU A 73 5.21 -11.44 -6.99
C GLU A 73 4.06 -10.91 -7.87
N CYS A 74 4.39 -10.42 -9.07
CA CYS A 74 3.43 -10.15 -10.13
C CYS A 74 4.12 -10.23 -11.49
N LYS A 75 3.34 -10.21 -12.59
CA LYS A 75 3.90 -10.47 -13.93
C LYS A 75 4.45 -9.22 -14.62
N ALA A 76 3.81 -8.07 -14.40
CA ALA A 76 3.99 -6.89 -15.24
C ALA A 76 4.73 -5.72 -14.57
N TYR A 77 4.88 -5.74 -13.23
CA TYR A 77 5.40 -4.62 -12.45
C TYR A 77 6.30 -5.09 -11.31
N ALA A 78 6.91 -4.13 -10.59
CA ALA A 78 7.47 -4.41 -9.28
C ALA A 78 6.33 -4.76 -8.31
N PRO A 79 6.38 -5.92 -7.64
CA PRO A 79 5.26 -6.39 -6.84
C PRO A 79 5.12 -5.67 -5.51
N ASP A 80 6.18 -5.01 -5.03
CA ASP A 80 6.17 -4.39 -3.72
C ASP A 80 5.18 -3.22 -3.67
N PHE A 81 4.43 -3.16 -2.57
CA PHE A 81 3.51 -2.08 -2.23
C PHE A 81 2.33 -1.84 -3.20
N ILE A 82 2.10 -2.72 -4.18
CA ILE A 82 0.84 -2.79 -4.95
C ILE A 82 -0.34 -2.90 -3.97
N LEU A 83 -0.21 -3.77 -2.97
CA LEU A 83 -1.06 -3.80 -1.79
C LEU A 83 -0.18 -3.76 -0.54
N LEU A 84 -0.42 -2.79 0.33
CA LEU A 84 0.37 -2.58 1.54
C LEU A 84 -0.50 -2.41 2.78
N TRP A 85 0.15 -2.51 3.94
CA TRP A 85 -0.39 -2.18 5.25
C TRP A 85 0.45 -1.08 5.90
N LEU A 86 -0.22 -0.09 6.49
CA LEU A 86 0.37 0.99 7.27
C LEU A 86 0.18 0.69 8.77
N PRO A 87 1.21 0.23 9.50
CA PRO A 87 1.05 -0.28 10.86
C PRO A 87 0.61 0.76 11.88
N GLN A 88 1.02 2.01 11.70
CA GLN A 88 0.74 3.11 12.61
C GLN A 88 -0.69 3.64 12.40
N GLU A 89 -1.10 3.78 11.15
CA GLU A 89 -2.41 4.29 10.71
C GLU A 89 -3.50 3.22 10.81
N LYS A 90 -3.08 1.95 10.80
CA LYS A 90 -3.95 0.77 10.70
C LYS A 90 -4.81 0.78 9.44
N LEU A 91 -4.19 1.08 8.30
CA LEU A 91 -4.86 1.18 7.01
C LEU A 91 -4.18 0.29 5.97
N PHE A 92 -5.00 -0.28 5.08
CA PHE A 92 -4.51 -0.85 3.84
C PHE A 92 -4.38 0.26 2.79
N GLY A 93 -3.54 0.04 1.77
CA GLY A 93 -3.36 1.00 0.70
C GLY A 93 -2.58 0.45 -0.48
N THR A 94 -2.14 1.36 -1.33
CA THR A 94 -1.27 1.12 -2.47
C THR A 94 -0.32 2.31 -2.63
N TRP A 95 0.90 2.05 -3.07
CA TRP A 95 1.89 3.08 -3.34
C TRP A 95 2.33 3.05 -4.79
N ASP A 96 2.25 4.21 -5.44
CA ASP A 96 2.81 4.44 -6.76
C ASP A 96 4.26 4.93 -6.60
N CYS A 97 5.21 4.05 -6.90
CA CYS A 97 6.63 4.34 -6.73
C CYS A 97 7.22 5.25 -7.83
N ASP A 98 6.53 5.40 -8.95
CA ASP A 98 6.95 6.27 -10.04
C ASP A 98 6.53 7.72 -9.78
N HIS A 99 5.40 7.91 -9.10
CA HIS A 99 4.86 9.23 -8.78
C HIS A 99 4.99 9.62 -7.31
N TRP A 100 5.48 8.73 -6.44
CA TRP A 100 5.59 8.90 -4.99
C TRP A 100 4.25 9.32 -4.38
N VAL A 101 3.19 8.58 -4.75
CA VAL A 101 1.83 8.82 -4.27
C VAL A 101 1.35 7.62 -3.46
N LEU A 102 1.07 7.84 -2.18
CA LEU A 102 0.43 6.85 -1.31
C LEU A 102 -1.09 7.08 -1.28
N LYS A 103 -1.85 6.03 -1.59
CA LYS A 103 -3.32 6.04 -1.47
C LYS A 103 -3.74 5.00 -0.43
N VAL A 104 -4.72 5.33 0.39
CA VAL A 104 -5.20 4.48 1.49
C VAL A 104 -6.67 4.13 1.34
N PHE A 105 -7.02 2.90 1.64
CA PHE A 105 -8.38 2.37 1.53
C PHE A 105 -9.16 2.67 2.82
N ARG A 106 -9.95 3.74 2.80
CA ARG A 106 -10.61 4.26 4.01
C ARG A 106 -11.75 3.33 4.44
N GLY A 107 -11.61 2.72 5.61
CA GLY A 107 -12.62 1.82 6.18
C GLY A 107 -12.62 0.41 5.60
N ALA A 108 -11.71 0.08 4.68
CA ALA A 108 -11.59 -1.26 4.14
C ALA A 108 -11.07 -2.25 5.20
N ARG A 109 -11.74 -3.38 5.34
CA ARG A 109 -11.27 -4.51 6.13
C ARG A 109 -10.62 -5.54 5.21
N TRP A 110 -9.82 -6.43 5.80
CA TRP A 110 -9.22 -7.52 5.03
C TRP A 110 -10.26 -8.39 4.32
N SER A 111 -11.41 -8.65 4.96
CA SER A 111 -12.53 -9.38 4.35
C SER A 111 -13.05 -8.73 3.07
N ASP A 112 -13.05 -7.40 3.01
CA ASP A 112 -13.55 -6.65 1.85
C ASP A 112 -12.55 -6.79 0.69
N ILE A 113 -11.24 -6.76 1.00
CA ILE A 113 -10.16 -7.01 0.04
C ILE A 113 -10.21 -8.43 -0.52
N VAL A 114 -10.39 -9.44 0.34
CA VAL A 114 -10.51 -10.84 -0.09
C VAL A 114 -11.75 -11.05 -0.97
N ALA A 115 -12.86 -10.34 -0.68
CA ALA A 115 -14.10 -10.47 -1.45
C ALA A 115 -14.03 -9.81 -2.85
N ASN A 116 -13.18 -8.79 -3.03
CA ASN A 116 -13.01 -8.10 -4.31
C ASN A 116 -11.56 -7.66 -4.56
N PRO A 117 -10.61 -8.60 -4.68
CA PRO A 117 -9.18 -8.28 -4.70
C PRO A 117 -8.79 -7.43 -5.92
N VAL A 118 -9.45 -7.62 -7.07
CA VAL A 118 -9.16 -6.86 -8.30
C VAL A 118 -9.29 -5.36 -8.10
N ALA A 119 -10.32 -4.90 -7.38
CA ALA A 119 -10.51 -3.47 -7.13
C ALA A 119 -9.36 -2.87 -6.33
N TYR A 120 -8.84 -3.59 -5.34
CA TYR A 120 -7.73 -3.12 -4.51
C TYR A 120 -6.37 -3.28 -5.17
N LEU A 121 -6.17 -4.33 -5.96
CA LEU A 121 -4.94 -4.55 -6.72
C LEU A 121 -4.79 -3.52 -7.86
N ASN A 122 -5.89 -3.12 -8.50
CA ASN A 122 -5.87 -2.10 -9.55
C ASN A 122 -5.83 -0.67 -9.03
N ALA A 123 -5.99 -0.48 -7.72
CA ALA A 123 -6.17 0.83 -7.11
C ALA A 123 -5.00 1.80 -7.36
N GLN A 124 -3.81 1.27 -7.70
CA GLN A 124 -2.70 2.13 -8.11
C GLN A 124 -3.05 2.92 -9.39
N TRP A 125 -3.58 2.22 -10.40
CA TRP A 125 -3.89 2.73 -11.75
C TRP A 125 -5.32 3.27 -11.90
N ASP A 126 -6.29 2.66 -11.23
CA ASP A 126 -7.71 3.02 -11.29
C ASP A 126 -8.25 3.24 -9.87
N PHE A 127 -7.93 4.41 -9.31
CA PHE A 127 -8.37 4.79 -7.96
C PHE A 127 -9.65 5.61 -8.02
N THR A 128 -10.63 5.23 -7.21
CA THR A 128 -11.89 5.97 -7.08
C THR A 128 -12.05 6.51 -5.67
N ASP A 129 -12.73 7.65 -5.53
CA ASP A 129 -13.03 8.26 -4.23
C ASP A 129 -13.86 7.36 -3.32
N THR A 130 -14.57 6.39 -3.89
CA THR A 130 -15.32 5.38 -3.12
C THR A 130 -14.43 4.32 -2.48
N LEU A 131 -13.21 4.11 -2.99
CA LEU A 131 -12.27 3.13 -2.45
C LEU A 131 -11.42 3.72 -1.32
N GLY A 132 -11.16 5.04 -1.36
CA GLY A 132 -10.40 5.71 -0.32
C GLY A 132 -9.95 7.12 -0.71
N SER A 133 -8.77 7.52 -0.25
CA SER A 133 -8.19 8.84 -0.52
C SER A 133 -6.67 8.77 -0.68
N GLN A 134 -6.07 9.82 -1.24
CA GLN A 134 -4.63 10.03 -1.06
C GLN A 134 -4.30 10.17 0.43
N PHE A 135 -3.12 9.70 0.83
CA PHE A 135 -2.63 9.81 2.19
C PHE A 135 -1.93 11.15 2.38
N VAL A 136 -2.31 11.88 3.43
CA VAL A 136 -1.70 13.16 3.81
C VAL A 136 -0.65 12.88 4.88
N PRO A 137 0.67 13.01 4.59
CA PRO A 137 1.71 12.67 5.55
C PRO A 137 1.91 13.73 6.64
N TRP A 138 1.60 15.01 6.39
CA TRP A 138 1.71 16.05 7.41
C TRP A 138 0.45 16.13 8.29
N PRO A 139 0.59 16.57 9.55
CA PRO A 139 1.84 16.94 10.23
C PRO A 139 2.56 15.74 10.88
N GLN A 140 2.12 14.50 10.62
CA GLN A 140 2.57 13.33 11.36
C GLN A 140 3.99 12.88 10.99
N TYR A 141 4.35 13.00 9.72
CA TYR A 141 5.66 12.59 9.20
C TYR A 141 6.53 13.82 8.93
N GLU A 142 7.81 13.69 9.23
CA GLU A 142 8.82 14.72 9.00
C GLU A 142 9.15 14.81 7.51
N PHE A 143 9.24 16.05 7.00
CA PHE A 143 9.75 16.34 5.67
C PHE A 143 11.26 16.13 5.62
N LYS A 144 11.75 15.44 4.58
CA LYS A 144 13.17 15.19 4.32
C LYS A 144 13.55 15.83 2.99
N THR A 145 14.56 16.68 2.98
CA THR A 145 15.09 17.30 1.76
C THR A 145 15.85 16.29 0.88
N GLY A 146 15.75 16.42 -0.45
CA GLY A 146 16.46 15.60 -1.43
C GLY A 146 15.75 14.29 -1.78
N ARG A 147 16.48 13.28 -2.25
CA ARG A 147 15.93 11.98 -2.66
C ARG A 147 16.39 10.85 -1.71
N PRO A 148 15.62 9.75 -1.57
CA PRO A 148 15.93 8.65 -0.67
C PRO A 148 17.07 7.71 -1.15
N PHE A 149 17.96 8.19 -2.02
CA PHE A 149 19.06 7.43 -2.63
C PHE A 149 20.27 8.30 -2.96
#